data_AF-A0A7I8E5U5-F1
#
_entry.id   AF-A0A7I8E5U5-F1
#
_cell.length_a   1.000
_cell.length_b   1.000
_cell.length_c   1.000
_cell.angle_alpha   90.00
_cell.angle_beta   90.00
_cell.angle_gamma   90.00
#
_symmetry.space_group_name_H-M   'P 1'
#
loop_
_entity.id
_entity.type
_entity.pdbx_description
1 polymer ?
#
loop_
_entity_poly.entity_id
_entity_poly.type
_entity_poly.pdbx_seq_one_letter_code
_entity_poly.pdbx_strand_id
1 'polypeptide(L)'
;MANAIRAGYKERGIDLTDEQVNAMVQKSMGKLMKPVATSSDIQEKNTHPLISEAALSDAIKKMSGASAPLKIEERKDGFIVNGTPYVDAEGKIKSYAFDVINGDITYLVEQSKNKQSAKYIKAGSSDEAIEIASGTRENGIWSIVTTSGKKLSGEIFSPMPRGVLLGRESAVVRYTPGQGTKTSALPEGYALAPLQHGNVGATGYVLLEVASASEKKDSASGLLDSVKNLGAIFGINEKSDYALFNLDTRNIYPLNISSNGKNIHTYSQCYQKKLGINVCDQMFSFESLYSKTGKNMTHYYWLADWQKTNKGPVLVAMEGGGKATAINLSTGKKVLAYERTLGISTFDSKVNPDGSMSLRTGWIADMKDIPDVSAFISEQPELLIKTAEK
;
A
#
# COMPACT_ATOMS: atom_id res chain seq x y z
N MET A 1 -5.27 -18.72 43.94
CA MET A 1 -6.38 -18.54 42.97
C MET A 1 -7.74 -18.55 43.64
N ALA A 2 -8.11 -19.59 44.40
CA ALA A 2 -9.39 -19.67 45.13
C ALA A 2 -9.68 -18.45 46.05
N ASN A 3 -8.71 -18.01 46.85
CA ASN A 3 -8.89 -16.87 47.75
C ASN A 3 -9.07 -15.54 47.01
N ALA A 4 -8.45 -15.37 45.84
CA ALA A 4 -8.62 -14.18 45.00
C ALA A 4 -10.01 -14.15 44.33
N ILE A 5 -10.52 -15.31 43.93
CA ILE A 5 -11.89 -15.45 43.40
C ILE A 5 -12.91 -15.11 44.48
N ARG A 6 -12.74 -15.64 45.70
CA ARG A 6 -13.65 -15.29 46.82
C ARG A 6 -13.62 -13.80 47.14
N ALA A 7 -12.45 -13.18 47.21
CA ALA A 7 -12.32 -11.76 47.51
C ALA A 7 -13.03 -10.87 46.47
N GLY A 8 -12.83 -11.12 45.18
CA GLY A 8 -13.44 -10.31 44.11
C GLY A 8 -14.97 -10.45 44.00
N TYR A 9 -15.54 -11.58 44.39
CA TYR A 9 -17.01 -11.76 44.41
C TYR A 9 -17.64 -11.24 45.70
N LYS A 10 -16.91 -11.29 46.82
CA LYS A 10 -17.34 -10.69 48.09
C LYS A 10 -17.43 -9.17 48.01
N GLU A 11 -16.54 -8.50 47.26
CA GLU A 11 -16.63 -7.07 46.94
C GLU A 11 -17.89 -6.71 46.14
N ARG A 12 -18.52 -7.70 45.49
CA ARG A 12 -19.76 -7.58 44.72
C ARG A 12 -20.99 -8.06 45.49
N GLY A 13 -20.85 -8.36 46.79
CA GLY A 13 -21.94 -8.84 47.64
C GLY A 13 -22.37 -10.28 47.34
N ILE A 14 -21.53 -11.07 46.68
CA ILE A 14 -21.82 -12.45 46.30
C ILE A 14 -20.93 -13.38 47.13
N ASP A 15 -21.53 -14.13 48.05
CA ASP A 15 -20.84 -15.22 48.77
C ASP A 15 -20.91 -16.51 47.94
N LEU A 16 -19.75 -16.95 47.47
CA LEU A 16 -19.60 -18.19 46.72
C LEU A 16 -19.38 -19.37 47.67
N THR A 17 -20.05 -20.49 47.39
CA THR A 17 -19.79 -21.75 48.10
C THR A 17 -18.44 -22.36 47.68
N ASP A 18 -17.88 -23.23 48.52
CA ASP A 18 -16.60 -23.89 48.23
C ASP A 18 -16.63 -24.72 46.93
N GLU A 19 -17.80 -25.31 46.62
CA GLU A 19 -18.01 -26.06 45.39
C GLU A 19 -17.98 -25.14 44.15
N GLN A 20 -18.57 -23.94 44.23
CA GLN A 20 -18.55 -22.95 43.16
C GLN A 20 -17.13 -22.40 42.95
N VAL A 21 -16.39 -22.15 44.03
CA VAL A 21 -15.00 -21.70 43.96
C VAL A 21 -14.12 -22.78 43.31
N ASN A 22 -14.30 -24.05 43.69
CA ASN A 22 -13.56 -25.16 43.09
C ASN A 22 -13.90 -25.35 41.61
N ALA A 23 -15.16 -25.24 41.21
CA ALA A 23 -15.56 -25.30 39.80
C ALA A 23 -14.93 -24.15 38.97
N MET A 24 -14.85 -22.95 39.52
CA MET A 24 -14.22 -21.80 38.85
C MET A 24 -12.70 -21.95 38.75
N VAL A 25 -12.04 -22.47 39.79
CA VAL A 25 -10.60 -22.77 39.76
C VAL A 25 -10.28 -23.85 38.74
N GLN A 26 -11.09 -24.91 38.66
CA GLN A 26 -10.96 -25.97 37.64
C GLN A 26 -11.15 -25.41 36.22
N LYS A 27 -12.14 -24.53 36.03
CA LYS A 27 -12.39 -23.87 34.73
C LYS A 27 -11.25 -22.92 34.32
N SER A 28 -10.62 -22.24 35.28
CA SER A 28 -9.46 -21.38 35.02
C SER A 28 -8.17 -22.16 34.80
N MET A 29 -7.98 -23.29 35.49
CA MET A 29 -6.84 -24.19 35.26
C MET A 29 -6.98 -24.97 33.95
N GLY A 30 -8.19 -25.40 33.56
CA GLY A 30 -8.48 -26.00 32.26
C GLY A 30 -8.29 -25.06 31.06
N LYS A 31 -8.24 -23.73 31.29
CA LYS A 31 -7.84 -22.73 30.28
C LYS A 31 -6.33 -22.50 30.21
N LEU A 32 -5.58 -22.82 31.28
CA LEU A 32 -4.12 -22.67 31.36
C LEU A 32 -3.35 -23.95 30.99
N MET A 33 -4.01 -25.11 31.03
CA MET A 33 -3.50 -26.38 30.50
C MET A 33 -4.48 -26.93 29.47
N LYS A 34 -4.39 -26.45 28.22
CA LYS A 34 -4.87 -27.27 27.10
C LYS A 34 -3.88 -28.42 26.94
N PRO A 35 -4.32 -29.69 27.02
CA PRO A 35 -3.51 -30.79 26.53
C PRO A 35 -3.29 -30.57 25.03
N VAL A 36 -2.06 -30.81 24.55
CA VAL A 36 -1.82 -31.11 23.15
C VAL A 36 -2.66 -32.34 22.83
N ALA A 37 -3.81 -32.13 22.21
CA ALA A 37 -4.57 -33.22 21.63
C ALA A 37 -3.77 -33.73 20.44
N THR A 38 -3.18 -34.90 20.57
CA THR A 38 -2.88 -35.76 19.42
C THR A 38 -4.21 -36.14 18.77
N SER A 39 -4.67 -35.29 17.85
CA SER A 39 -5.70 -35.64 16.89
C SER A 39 -5.02 -36.28 15.68
N SER A 40 -4.88 -37.59 15.74
CA SER A 40 -4.88 -38.43 14.54
C SER A 40 -6.26 -38.30 13.87
N ASP A 41 -6.25 -37.95 12.58
CA ASP A 41 -7.40 -37.86 11.65
C ASP A 41 -8.49 -36.86 12.08
N ILE A 42 -8.55 -35.63 11.58
CA ILE A 42 -8.80 -35.24 10.18
C ILE A 42 -7.91 -34.03 9.86
N GLN A 43 -6.85 -34.24 9.08
CA GLN A 43 -6.23 -33.14 8.35
C GLN A 43 -7.12 -32.83 7.15
N GLU A 44 -7.85 -31.73 7.22
CA GLU A 44 -8.19 -30.99 6.00
C GLU A 44 -6.88 -30.41 5.47
N LYS A 45 -6.11 -31.25 4.76
CA LYS A 45 -5.00 -30.82 3.92
C LYS A 45 -5.61 -29.96 2.80
N ASN A 46 -5.79 -28.67 3.06
CA ASN A 46 -5.64 -27.66 2.03
C ASN A 46 -4.15 -27.58 1.65
N THR A 47 -3.62 -28.68 1.11
CA THR A 47 -2.39 -28.64 0.33
C THR A 47 -2.79 -28.04 -1.01
N HIS A 48 -2.70 -26.72 -1.14
CA HIS A 48 -2.46 -26.14 -2.46
C HIS A 48 -1.36 -26.97 -3.12
N PRO A 49 -1.53 -27.45 -4.36
CA PRO A 49 -0.49 -28.21 -5.03
C PRO A 49 0.76 -27.35 -5.09
N LEU A 50 1.75 -27.71 -4.29
CA LEU A 50 3.04 -27.05 -4.25
C LEU A 50 3.75 -27.37 -5.56
N ILE A 51 3.78 -26.40 -6.46
CA ILE A 51 4.58 -26.49 -7.68
C ILE A 51 5.96 -25.88 -7.43
N SER A 52 6.98 -26.33 -8.15
CA SER A 52 8.30 -25.72 -8.03
C SER A 52 8.28 -24.27 -8.55
N GLU A 53 9.21 -23.44 -8.07
CA GLU A 53 9.41 -22.08 -8.60
C GLU A 53 9.62 -22.07 -10.13
N ALA A 54 10.33 -23.07 -10.65
CA ALA A 54 10.55 -23.25 -12.08
C ALA A 54 9.23 -23.52 -12.81
N ALA A 55 8.41 -24.45 -12.30
CA ALA A 55 7.12 -24.77 -12.89
C ALA A 55 6.15 -23.57 -12.85
N LEU A 56 6.14 -22.81 -11.75
CA LEU A 56 5.35 -21.58 -11.65
C LEU A 56 5.82 -20.52 -12.65
N SER A 57 7.14 -20.35 -12.79
CA SER A 57 7.72 -19.44 -13.79
C SER A 57 7.33 -19.83 -15.21
N ASP A 58 7.36 -21.13 -15.52
CA ASP A 58 7.03 -21.64 -16.84
C ASP A 58 5.54 -21.52 -17.15
N ALA A 59 4.66 -21.72 -16.16
CA ALA A 59 3.22 -21.46 -16.31
C ALA A 59 2.96 -19.98 -16.65
N ILE A 60 3.60 -19.06 -15.92
CA ILE A 60 3.50 -17.61 -16.18
C ILE A 60 4.01 -17.25 -17.58
N LYS A 61 5.15 -17.81 -18.02
CA LYS A 61 5.72 -17.54 -19.35
C LYS A 61 4.85 -18.06 -20.49
N LYS A 62 4.05 -19.10 -20.25
CA LYS A 62 3.15 -19.71 -21.26
C LYS A 62 1.85 -18.95 -21.44
N MET A 63 1.52 -18.00 -20.54
CA MET A 63 0.31 -17.21 -20.68
C MET A 63 0.34 -16.40 -21.98
N SER A 64 -0.72 -16.53 -22.75
CA SER A 64 -1.02 -15.71 -23.91
C SER A 64 -1.20 -14.25 -23.46
N GLY A 65 -0.55 -13.31 -24.14
CA GLY A 65 -0.72 -11.88 -23.91
C GLY A 65 -1.24 -11.19 -25.16
N ALA A 66 -1.87 -10.03 -24.99
CA ALA A 66 -2.20 -9.20 -26.15
C ALA A 66 -0.93 -8.69 -26.84
N SER A 67 -0.94 -8.67 -28.17
CA SER A 67 0.09 -8.05 -29.03
C SER A 67 -0.16 -6.56 -29.31
N ALA A 68 -1.23 -6.00 -28.73
CA ALA A 68 -1.71 -4.65 -29.00
C ALA A 68 -1.35 -3.68 -27.86
N PRO A 69 -1.33 -2.37 -28.13
CA PRO A 69 -1.36 -1.33 -27.11
C PRO A 69 -2.26 -1.69 -25.93
N LEU A 70 -1.68 -1.78 -24.74
CA LEU A 70 -2.44 -2.03 -23.54
C LEU A 70 -2.97 -0.72 -22.97
N LYS A 71 -4.27 -0.66 -22.75
CA LYS A 71 -4.92 0.38 -21.95
C LYS A 71 -5.52 -0.30 -20.72
N ILE A 72 -4.98 0.03 -19.56
CA ILE A 72 -5.46 -0.49 -18.28
C ILE A 72 -6.06 0.68 -17.49
N GLU A 73 -7.30 0.53 -17.05
CA GLU A 73 -7.99 1.53 -16.24
C GLU A 73 -8.40 0.93 -14.89
N GLU A 74 -8.22 1.72 -13.85
CA GLU A 74 -8.49 1.33 -12.47
C GLU A 74 -10.01 1.32 -12.17
N ARG A 75 -10.48 0.29 -11.45
CA ARG A 75 -11.82 0.27 -10.84
C ARG A 75 -11.73 -0.09 -9.35
N LYS A 76 -12.82 0.21 -8.62
CA LYS A 76 -12.98 -0.13 -7.20
C LYS A 76 -13.11 -1.65 -6.95
N ASP A 77 -13.50 -2.39 -7.97
CA ASP A 77 -13.54 -3.85 -8.00
C ASP A 77 -13.04 -4.30 -9.37
N GLY A 78 -11.79 -4.74 -9.40
CA GLY A 78 -11.09 -5.12 -10.62
C GLY A 78 -10.56 -3.93 -11.40
N PHE A 79 -10.39 -4.14 -12.70
CA PHE A 79 -9.79 -3.19 -13.63
C PHE A 79 -10.38 -3.39 -15.02
N ILE A 80 -10.10 -2.50 -15.96
CA ILE A 80 -10.51 -2.61 -17.36
C ILE A 80 -9.26 -2.81 -18.20
N VAL A 81 -9.23 -3.83 -19.05
CA VAL A 81 -8.19 -4.03 -20.05
C VAL A 81 -8.80 -3.82 -21.43
N ASN A 82 -8.33 -2.80 -22.16
CA ASN A 82 -8.78 -2.49 -23.52
C ASN A 82 -10.31 -2.36 -23.64
N GLY A 83 -10.96 -1.76 -22.64
CA GLY A 83 -12.41 -1.58 -22.60
C GLY A 83 -13.20 -2.75 -21.99
N THR A 84 -12.57 -3.91 -21.78
CA THR A 84 -13.22 -5.07 -21.17
C THR A 84 -12.96 -5.12 -19.66
N PRO A 85 -14.00 -5.09 -18.80
CA PRO A 85 -13.84 -5.26 -17.37
C PRO A 85 -13.31 -6.65 -17.01
N TYR A 86 -12.40 -6.71 -16.04
CA TYR A 86 -11.91 -7.93 -15.43
C TYR A 86 -12.36 -7.99 -13.97
N VAL A 87 -12.95 -9.12 -13.58
CA VAL A 87 -13.39 -9.44 -12.21
C VAL A 87 -12.99 -10.88 -11.90
N ASP A 88 -12.86 -11.22 -10.61
CA ASP A 88 -12.54 -12.57 -10.17
C ASP A 88 -13.78 -13.24 -9.57
N ALA A 89 -14.04 -14.50 -9.93
CA ALA A 89 -15.20 -15.23 -9.44
C ALA A 89 -15.08 -15.62 -7.95
N GLU A 90 -13.86 -15.68 -7.40
CA GLU A 90 -13.63 -16.08 -6.00
C GLU A 90 -13.88 -14.95 -5.00
N GLY A 91 -14.03 -13.71 -5.46
CA GLY A 91 -14.28 -12.58 -4.58
C GLY A 91 -13.94 -11.23 -5.18
N LYS A 92 -13.97 -10.21 -4.33
CA LYS A 92 -13.74 -8.84 -4.74
C LYS A 92 -12.25 -8.57 -4.92
N ILE A 93 -11.86 -7.97 -6.05
CA ILE A 93 -10.49 -7.50 -6.23
C ILE A 93 -10.32 -6.18 -5.46
N LYS A 94 -9.43 -6.17 -4.46
CA LYS A 94 -9.22 -5.02 -3.56
C LYS A 94 -8.07 -4.12 -3.98
N SER A 95 -7.04 -4.71 -4.57
CA SER A 95 -5.86 -4.00 -5.04
C SER A 95 -5.24 -4.76 -6.21
N TYR A 96 -4.50 -4.04 -7.03
CA TYR A 96 -3.79 -4.57 -8.18
C TYR A 96 -2.62 -3.68 -8.51
N ALA A 97 -1.64 -4.25 -9.20
CA ALA A 97 -0.52 -3.55 -9.77
C ALA A 97 -0.27 -4.11 -11.17
N PHE A 98 0.07 -3.23 -12.11
CA PHE A 98 0.25 -3.62 -13.49
C PHE A 98 1.45 -2.92 -14.14
N ASP A 99 1.97 -3.55 -15.18
CA ASP A 99 2.94 -2.99 -16.11
C ASP A 99 2.28 -2.90 -17.48
N VAL A 100 2.06 -1.68 -17.98
CA VAL A 100 1.42 -1.44 -19.29
C VAL A 100 2.30 -1.89 -20.45
N ILE A 101 3.63 -1.89 -20.29
CA ILE A 101 4.57 -2.27 -21.37
C ILE A 101 4.56 -3.79 -21.53
N ASN A 102 4.69 -4.50 -20.42
CA ASN A 102 4.75 -5.96 -20.44
C ASN A 102 3.37 -6.59 -20.42
N GLY A 103 2.35 -5.91 -19.93
CA GLY A 103 1.03 -6.49 -19.65
C GLY A 103 1.01 -7.42 -18.44
N ASP A 104 2.00 -7.32 -17.55
CA ASP A 104 2.01 -8.10 -16.32
C ASP A 104 1.04 -7.47 -15.32
N ILE A 105 0.05 -8.23 -14.85
CA ILE A 105 -0.90 -7.77 -13.83
C ILE A 105 -0.86 -8.74 -12.65
N THR A 106 -0.79 -8.20 -11.44
CA THR A 106 -1.01 -8.97 -10.21
C THR A 106 -2.05 -8.28 -9.36
N TYR A 107 -2.98 -9.04 -8.81
CA TYR A 107 -4.09 -8.50 -8.04
C TYR A 107 -4.38 -9.34 -6.80
N LEU A 108 -4.95 -8.70 -5.77
CA LEU A 108 -5.40 -9.35 -4.55
C LEU A 108 -6.92 -9.51 -4.57
N VAL A 109 -7.38 -10.76 -4.53
CA VAL A 109 -8.78 -11.13 -4.36
C VAL A 109 -9.09 -11.38 -2.89
N GLU A 110 -10.07 -10.67 -2.35
CA GLU A 110 -10.59 -10.87 -0.99
C GLU A 110 -11.65 -11.97 -1.00
N GLN A 111 -11.29 -13.14 -0.50
CA GLN A 111 -12.20 -14.29 -0.34
C GLN A 111 -13.02 -14.17 0.97
N SER A 112 -12.43 -13.57 2.01
CA SER A 112 -13.12 -13.19 3.24
C SER A 112 -12.39 -12.03 3.92
N LYS A 113 -12.96 -11.45 4.99
CA LYS A 113 -12.39 -10.28 5.71
C LYS A 113 -10.91 -10.43 6.08
N ASN A 114 -10.47 -11.66 6.36
CA ASN A 114 -9.10 -11.96 6.80
C ASN A 114 -8.37 -12.91 5.85
N LYS A 115 -8.87 -13.14 4.62
CA LYS A 115 -8.23 -14.06 3.66
C LYS A 115 -8.16 -13.42 2.28
N GLN A 116 -6.96 -13.40 1.72
CA GLN A 116 -6.69 -12.88 0.37
C GLN A 116 -5.81 -13.84 -0.43
N SER A 117 -6.04 -13.92 -1.74
CA SER A 117 -5.14 -14.58 -2.69
C SER A 117 -4.55 -13.54 -3.64
N ALA A 118 -3.25 -13.64 -3.92
CA ALA A 118 -2.58 -12.93 -4.98
C ALA A 118 -2.57 -13.78 -6.25
N LYS A 119 -3.12 -13.21 -7.33
CA LYS A 119 -3.21 -13.87 -8.63
C LYS A 119 -2.55 -13.05 -9.70
N TYR A 120 -1.95 -13.73 -10.67
CA TYR A 120 -1.28 -13.16 -11.83
C TYR A 120 -2.08 -13.44 -13.10
N ILE A 121 -2.17 -12.44 -13.97
CA ILE A 121 -2.60 -12.60 -15.35
C ILE A 121 -1.69 -11.82 -16.29
N LYS A 122 -1.75 -12.19 -17.56
CA LYS A 122 -1.27 -11.37 -18.66
C LYS A 122 -2.43 -10.53 -19.22
N ALA A 123 -2.21 -9.24 -19.42
CA ALA A 123 -3.23 -8.34 -19.95
C ALA A 123 -3.71 -8.81 -21.33
N GLY A 124 -5.03 -8.92 -21.49
CA GLY A 124 -5.67 -9.41 -22.72
C GLY A 124 -5.58 -10.93 -22.94
N SER A 125 -5.07 -11.67 -21.96
CA SER A 125 -5.12 -13.14 -21.96
C SER A 125 -6.54 -13.65 -21.77
N SER A 126 -6.86 -14.78 -22.40
CA SER A 126 -8.02 -15.61 -22.06
C SER A 126 -7.67 -16.75 -21.10
N ASP A 127 -6.41 -16.87 -20.71
CA ASP A 127 -5.96 -17.92 -19.79
C ASP A 127 -6.45 -17.64 -18.37
N GLU A 128 -6.64 -18.71 -17.60
CA GLU A 128 -7.00 -18.61 -16.20
C GLU A 128 -5.91 -17.90 -15.38
N ALA A 129 -6.34 -17.13 -14.39
CA ALA A 129 -5.42 -16.47 -13.48
C ALA A 129 -4.64 -17.49 -12.63
N ILE A 130 -3.34 -17.26 -12.52
CA ILE A 130 -2.44 -18.13 -11.75
C ILE A 130 -2.33 -17.58 -10.33
N GLU A 131 -2.78 -18.32 -9.33
CA GLU A 131 -2.47 -17.98 -7.92
C GLU A 131 -0.97 -18.09 -7.67
N ILE A 132 -0.36 -17.03 -7.15
CA ILE A 132 1.08 -16.97 -6.84
C ILE A 132 1.35 -16.97 -5.33
N ALA A 133 0.37 -16.55 -4.53
CA ALA A 133 0.41 -16.59 -3.07
C ALA A 133 -0.99 -16.46 -2.49
N SER A 134 -1.19 -16.93 -1.26
CA SER A 134 -2.38 -16.66 -0.46
C SER A 134 -1.97 -16.28 0.96
N GLY A 135 -2.84 -15.55 1.66
CA GLY A 135 -2.55 -15.08 3.00
C GLY A 135 -3.78 -14.98 3.88
N THR A 136 -3.55 -15.18 5.17
CA THR A 136 -4.53 -14.92 6.24
C THR A 136 -4.05 -13.81 7.15
N ARG A 137 -4.98 -12.97 7.63
CA ARG A 137 -4.66 -11.84 8.52
C ARG A 137 -5.17 -12.09 9.93
N GLU A 138 -4.25 -12.09 10.89
CA GLU A 138 -4.55 -12.23 12.32
C GLU A 138 -3.78 -11.16 13.10
N ASN A 139 -4.47 -10.47 14.02
CA ASN A 139 -3.87 -9.40 14.84
C ASN A 139 -3.11 -8.34 14.03
N GLY A 140 -3.62 -8.00 12.84
CA GLY A 140 -3.00 -7.02 11.94
C GLY A 140 -1.89 -7.55 11.05
N ILE A 141 -1.40 -8.77 11.30
CA ILE A 141 -0.28 -9.40 10.59
C ILE A 141 -0.80 -10.39 9.54
N TRP A 142 -0.23 -10.32 8.34
CA TRP A 142 -0.45 -11.31 7.31
C TRP A 142 0.50 -12.49 7.49
N SER A 143 -0.03 -13.71 7.43
CA SER A 143 0.70 -14.95 7.22
C SER A 143 0.47 -15.40 5.78
N ILE A 144 1.51 -15.35 4.96
CA ILE A 144 1.44 -15.58 3.51
C ILE A 144 2.17 -16.86 3.15
N VAL A 145 1.56 -17.65 2.28
CA VAL A 145 2.15 -18.85 1.68
C VAL A 145 2.12 -18.67 0.17
N THR A 146 3.29 -18.69 -0.46
CA THR A 146 3.41 -18.71 -1.92
C THR A 146 3.01 -20.08 -2.47
N THR A 147 2.59 -20.15 -3.73
CA THR A 147 2.24 -21.42 -4.39
C THR A 147 3.43 -22.38 -4.46
N SER A 148 4.66 -21.86 -4.38
CA SER A 148 5.90 -22.63 -4.28
C SER A 148 6.27 -23.06 -2.85
N GLY A 149 5.48 -22.67 -1.84
CA GLY A 149 5.62 -23.12 -0.45
C GLY A 149 6.41 -22.22 0.47
N LYS A 150 6.95 -21.09 -0.02
CA LYS A 150 7.59 -20.11 0.85
C LYS A 150 6.57 -19.50 1.78
N LYS A 151 6.92 -19.45 3.06
CA LYS A 151 6.13 -18.81 4.11
C LYS A 151 6.72 -17.44 4.42
N LEU A 152 5.86 -16.44 4.43
CA LEU A 152 6.22 -15.05 4.63
C LEU A 152 5.25 -14.42 5.64
N SER A 153 5.68 -13.33 6.27
CA SER A 153 4.84 -12.59 7.20
C SER A 153 5.21 -11.11 7.23
N GLY A 154 4.21 -10.25 7.50
CA GLY A 154 4.37 -8.80 7.56
C GLY A 154 3.04 -8.09 7.82
N GLU A 155 3.06 -6.78 8.09
CA GLU A 155 1.84 -6.00 8.35
C GLU A 155 1.14 -5.57 7.05
N ILE A 156 1.88 -5.46 5.95
CA ILE A 156 1.38 -5.08 4.63
C ILE A 156 1.50 -6.24 3.66
N PHE A 157 0.43 -6.50 2.91
CA PHE A 157 0.41 -7.40 1.76
C PHE A 157 -0.10 -6.62 0.55
N SER A 158 0.76 -6.39 -0.43
CA SER A 158 0.46 -5.51 -1.57
C SER A 158 0.92 -6.15 -2.88
N PRO A 159 0.16 -6.04 -3.97
CA PRO A 159 0.60 -6.55 -5.26
C PRO A 159 1.73 -5.68 -5.83
N MET A 160 2.60 -6.30 -6.62
CA MET A 160 3.49 -5.60 -7.55
C MET A 160 3.38 -6.29 -8.92
N PRO A 161 3.71 -5.63 -10.04
CA PRO A 161 3.66 -6.31 -11.32
C PRO A 161 4.52 -7.57 -11.27
N ARG A 162 3.89 -8.71 -11.58
CA ARG A 162 4.50 -10.05 -11.53
C ARG A 162 5.00 -10.46 -10.13
N GLY A 163 4.28 -10.11 -9.07
CA GLY A 163 4.66 -10.54 -7.72
C GLY A 163 3.91 -9.83 -6.60
N VAL A 164 4.47 -9.93 -5.38
CA VAL A 164 3.91 -9.26 -4.21
C VAL A 164 5.00 -8.64 -3.34
N LEU A 165 4.60 -7.60 -2.62
CA LEU A 165 5.35 -6.95 -1.55
C LEU A 165 4.77 -7.35 -0.21
N LEU A 166 5.68 -7.63 0.72
CA LEU A 166 5.37 -7.67 2.14
C LEU A 166 6.11 -6.56 2.85
N GLY A 167 5.37 -5.67 3.50
CA GLY A 167 5.94 -4.69 4.43
C GLY A 167 6.10 -5.29 5.81
N ARG A 168 7.25 -5.03 6.42
CA ARG A 168 7.59 -5.22 7.82
C ARG A 168 7.92 -3.86 8.44
N GLU A 169 7.92 -3.76 9.76
CA GLU A 169 8.31 -2.53 10.49
C GLU A 169 9.54 -1.83 9.90
N SER A 170 10.61 -2.57 9.58
CA SER A 170 11.89 -2.02 9.11
C SER A 170 12.39 -2.62 7.79
N ALA A 171 11.55 -3.37 7.07
CA ALA A 171 11.98 -4.06 5.85
C ALA A 171 10.83 -4.29 4.86
N VAL A 172 11.19 -4.47 3.60
CA VAL A 172 10.26 -4.92 2.56
C VAL A 172 10.79 -6.20 1.95
N VAL A 173 9.91 -7.19 1.78
CA VAL A 173 10.20 -8.42 1.06
C VAL A 173 9.46 -8.38 -0.28
N ARG A 174 10.21 -8.43 -1.37
CA ARG A 174 9.71 -8.65 -2.73
C ARG A 174 9.67 -10.15 -3.00
N TYR A 175 8.52 -10.70 -3.39
CA TYR A 175 8.41 -12.05 -3.94
C TYR A 175 8.03 -12.00 -5.42
N THR A 176 8.89 -12.56 -6.27
CA THR A 176 8.67 -12.68 -7.71
C THR A 176 8.69 -14.16 -8.09
N PRO A 177 7.59 -14.72 -8.64
CA PRO A 177 7.55 -16.10 -9.11
C PRO A 177 8.72 -16.47 -10.03
N GLY A 178 9.42 -17.55 -9.71
CA GLY A 178 10.60 -18.03 -10.43
C GLY A 178 11.92 -17.35 -10.04
N GLN A 179 11.88 -16.23 -9.29
CA GLN A 179 13.07 -15.55 -8.76
C GLN A 179 13.15 -15.66 -7.23
N GLY A 180 12.05 -16.01 -6.58
CA GLY A 180 11.97 -16.14 -5.13
C GLY A 180 11.85 -14.79 -4.43
N THR A 181 12.54 -14.64 -3.31
CA THR A 181 12.34 -13.53 -2.36
C THR A 181 13.58 -12.68 -2.22
N LYS A 182 13.43 -11.36 -2.25
CA LYS A 182 14.51 -10.40 -1.97
C LYS A 182 14.06 -9.44 -0.87
N THR A 183 14.84 -9.36 0.19
CA THR A 183 14.57 -8.47 1.33
C THR A 183 15.44 -7.22 1.23
N SER A 184 14.83 -6.06 1.47
CA SER A 184 15.52 -4.77 1.54
C SER A 184 15.16 -4.07 2.85
N ALA A 185 16.17 -3.59 3.58
CA ALA A 185 15.95 -2.80 4.79
C ALA A 185 15.44 -1.39 4.43
N LEU A 186 14.47 -0.90 5.20
CA LEU A 186 13.96 0.46 5.08
C LEU A 186 14.86 1.44 5.87
N PRO A 187 14.92 2.71 5.44
CA PRO A 187 15.53 3.76 6.25
C PRO A 187 14.83 3.90 7.61
N GLU A 188 15.59 4.27 8.65
CA GLU A 188 15.02 4.53 9.97
C GLU A 188 13.96 5.63 9.92
N GLY A 189 12.89 5.47 10.71
CA GLY A 189 11.77 6.43 10.75
C GLY A 189 10.79 6.32 9.58
N TYR A 190 10.98 5.37 8.66
CA TYR A 190 10.06 5.11 7.55
C TYR A 190 9.44 3.72 7.64
N ALA A 191 8.18 3.63 7.24
CA ALA A 191 7.47 2.39 6.95
C ALA A 191 7.07 2.35 5.47
N LEU A 192 6.80 1.16 4.95
CA LEU A 192 6.22 1.02 3.61
C LEU A 192 4.80 1.63 3.61
N ALA A 193 4.49 2.50 2.65
CA ALA A 193 3.11 2.96 2.48
C ALA A 193 2.23 1.76 2.07
N PRO A 194 1.06 1.52 2.71
CA PRO A 194 0.26 0.33 2.43
C PRO A 194 -0.17 0.18 0.97
N LEU A 195 -0.40 1.31 0.28
CA LEU A 195 -0.83 1.36 -1.10
C LEU A 195 0.28 1.93 -2.00
N GLN A 196 0.50 1.29 -3.13
CA GLN A 196 1.55 1.63 -4.09
C GLN A 196 0.89 1.88 -5.44
N HIS A 197 0.89 3.12 -5.92
CA HIS A 197 0.30 3.46 -7.21
C HIS A 197 1.28 3.20 -8.36
N GLY A 198 2.57 3.43 -8.13
CA GLY A 198 3.59 3.22 -9.15
C GLY A 198 4.02 1.77 -9.33
N ASN A 199 4.74 1.54 -10.43
CA ASN A 199 5.18 0.23 -10.85
C ASN A 199 6.46 -0.19 -10.08
N VAL A 200 6.28 -0.75 -8.89
CA VAL A 200 7.39 -1.22 -8.04
C VAL A 200 8.23 -2.31 -8.72
N GLY A 201 7.57 -3.23 -9.44
CA GLY A 201 8.24 -4.37 -10.09
C GLY A 201 9.23 -3.94 -11.17
N ALA A 202 8.87 -2.94 -11.99
CA ALA A 202 9.69 -2.47 -13.09
C ALA A 202 10.71 -1.40 -12.68
N THR A 203 10.40 -0.59 -11.66
CA THR A 203 11.25 0.55 -11.24
C THR A 203 12.15 0.23 -10.04
N GLY A 204 11.77 -0.73 -9.19
CA GLY A 204 12.43 -1.00 -7.92
C GLY A 204 12.16 0.05 -6.83
N TYR A 205 11.36 1.07 -7.13
CA TYR A 205 10.99 2.12 -6.18
C TYR A 205 9.71 1.77 -5.44
N VAL A 206 9.70 2.02 -4.14
CA VAL A 206 8.51 1.98 -3.27
C VAL A 206 8.25 3.35 -2.66
N LEU A 207 6.99 3.65 -2.42
CA LEU A 207 6.59 4.77 -1.59
C LEU A 207 6.68 4.39 -0.12
N LEU A 208 7.39 5.20 0.65
CA LEU A 208 7.48 5.12 2.09
C LEU A 208 6.64 6.23 2.71
N GLU A 209 6.11 5.97 3.90
CA GLU A 209 5.54 6.97 4.78
C GLU A 209 6.37 7.09 6.05
N VAL A 210 6.45 8.29 6.63
CA VAL A 210 7.05 8.47 7.94
C VAL A 210 6.30 7.59 8.93
N ALA A 211 7.02 6.70 9.61
CA ALA A 211 6.47 5.82 10.61
C ALA A 211 5.92 6.69 11.75
N SER A 212 4.60 6.85 11.81
CA SER A 212 3.97 7.62 12.88
C SER A 212 4.30 6.96 14.22
N ALA A 213 4.91 7.73 15.13
CA ALA A 213 5.18 7.35 16.51
C ALA A 213 3.88 7.27 17.34
N SER A 214 2.92 6.48 16.90
CA SER A 214 1.90 5.97 17.81
C SER A 214 2.59 4.94 18.70
N GLU A 215 2.99 5.39 19.91
CA GLU A 215 3.40 4.63 21.11
C GLU A 215 4.84 4.75 21.68
N LYS A 216 5.51 5.92 21.66
CA LYS A 216 6.54 6.21 22.68
C LYS A 216 6.53 7.67 23.14
N LYS A 217 6.17 7.87 24.41
CA LYS A 217 6.07 9.15 25.11
C LYS A 217 7.41 9.88 25.35
N ASP A 218 8.55 9.34 24.89
CA ASP A 218 9.87 9.97 25.05
C ASP A 218 10.71 10.05 23.75
N SER A 219 10.12 9.78 22.57
CA SER A 219 10.88 9.70 21.30
C SER A 219 10.83 10.98 20.44
N ALA A 220 10.21 12.05 20.94
CA ALA A 220 10.06 13.29 20.18
C ALA A 220 11.41 13.97 19.84
N SER A 221 12.48 13.76 20.63
CA SER A 221 13.80 14.32 20.30
C SER A 221 14.49 13.55 19.16
N GLY A 222 14.38 12.21 19.10
CA GLY A 222 15.05 11.39 18.09
C GLY A 222 14.43 11.47 16.68
N LEU A 223 13.11 11.65 16.60
CA LEU A 223 12.39 11.85 15.33
C LEU A 223 12.65 13.23 14.72
N LEU A 224 12.73 14.27 15.56
CA LEU A 224 13.08 15.62 15.11
C LEU A 224 14.50 15.67 14.56
N ASP A 225 15.45 14.91 15.10
CA ASP A 225 16.83 14.91 14.63
C ASP A 225 17.02 14.18 13.29
N SER A 226 16.22 13.15 13.00
CA SER A 226 16.24 12.44 11.71
C SER A 226 15.63 13.27 10.57
N VAL A 227 14.55 14.00 10.85
CA VAL A 227 13.92 14.93 9.88
C VAL A 227 14.74 16.22 9.72
N LYS A 228 15.37 16.73 10.79
CA LYS A 228 16.34 17.84 10.73
C LYS A 228 17.57 17.49 9.91
N ASN A 229 18.06 16.25 9.96
CA ASN A 229 19.19 15.82 9.12
C ASN A 229 18.83 15.75 7.63
N LEU A 230 17.58 15.41 7.28
CA LEU A 230 17.09 15.54 5.89
C LEU A 230 16.90 17.01 5.48
N GLY A 231 16.39 17.86 6.38
CA GLY A 231 16.27 19.31 6.18
C GLY A 231 17.61 20.03 6.04
N ALA A 232 18.65 19.57 6.73
CA ALA A 232 20.01 20.14 6.67
C ALA A 232 20.79 19.72 5.41
N ILE A 233 20.47 18.56 4.80
CA ILE A 233 21.10 18.08 3.57
C ILE A 233 20.38 18.64 2.32
N PHE A 234 19.06 18.90 2.40
CA PHE A 234 18.24 19.25 1.23
C PHE A 234 17.44 20.56 1.32
N GLY A 235 17.56 21.36 2.40
CA GLY A 235 16.89 22.67 2.50
C GLY A 235 15.35 22.64 2.56
N ILE A 236 14.77 21.50 3.00
CA ILE A 236 13.33 21.25 2.95
C ILE A 236 12.64 21.84 4.20
N ASN A 237 11.97 22.98 4.05
CA ASN A 237 11.13 23.61 5.08
C ASN A 237 9.66 23.10 5.07
N GLU A 238 9.37 22.03 4.33
CA GLU A 238 8.01 21.54 4.09
C GLU A 238 7.75 20.16 4.73
N LYS A 239 6.50 19.93 5.17
CA LYS A 239 6.05 18.66 5.79
C LYS A 239 6.02 17.53 4.75
N SER A 240 7.16 16.85 4.60
CA SER A 240 7.31 15.71 3.69
C SER A 240 7.08 14.41 4.46
N ASP A 241 5.82 13.97 4.53
CA ASP A 241 5.46 12.73 5.24
C ASP A 241 5.71 11.47 4.39
N TYR A 242 6.10 11.64 3.11
CA TYR A 242 6.34 10.56 2.16
C TYR A 242 7.68 10.71 1.44
N ALA A 243 8.24 9.57 1.02
CA ALA A 243 9.43 9.54 0.19
C ALA A 243 9.41 8.35 -0.76
N LEU A 244 9.95 8.51 -1.96
CA LEU A 244 10.19 7.39 -2.88
C LEU A 244 11.57 6.79 -2.62
N PHE A 245 11.65 5.48 -2.40
CA PHE A 245 12.88 4.78 -2.03
C PHE A 245 13.16 3.62 -2.98
N ASN A 246 14.38 3.55 -3.51
CA ASN A 246 14.81 2.44 -4.34
C ASN A 246 15.29 1.26 -3.48
N LEU A 247 14.65 0.11 -3.63
CA LEU A 247 14.96 -1.09 -2.85
C LEU A 247 16.33 -1.71 -3.16
N ASP A 248 16.96 -1.32 -4.25
CA ASP A 248 18.24 -1.86 -4.74
C ASP A 248 19.39 -0.87 -4.53
N THR A 249 19.24 0.39 -4.99
CA THR A 249 20.28 1.43 -4.88
C THR A 249 20.24 2.19 -3.57
N ARG A 250 19.13 2.10 -2.82
CA ARG A 250 18.86 2.86 -1.59
C ARG A 250 18.74 4.38 -1.79
N ASN A 251 18.63 4.86 -3.03
CA ASN A 251 18.33 6.25 -3.32
C ASN A 251 16.95 6.63 -2.76
N ILE A 252 16.85 7.82 -2.17
CA ILE A 252 15.62 8.33 -1.58
C ILE A 252 15.27 9.71 -2.16
N TYR A 253 14.00 9.91 -2.48
CA TYR A 253 13.45 11.17 -2.98
C TYR A 253 12.28 11.59 -2.08
N PRO A 254 12.49 12.54 -1.13
CA PRO A 254 11.41 13.09 -0.32
C PRO A 254 10.35 13.77 -1.19
N LEU A 255 9.08 13.58 -0.82
CA LEU A 255 7.93 14.17 -1.50
C LEU A 255 7.19 15.08 -0.52
N ASN A 256 6.95 16.34 -0.91
CA ASN A 256 6.14 17.25 -0.09
C ASN A 256 4.64 16.91 -0.23
N ILE A 257 4.26 15.76 0.33
CA ILE A 257 2.91 15.24 0.44
C ILE A 257 2.62 15.05 1.92
N SER A 258 1.46 15.49 2.38
CA SER A 258 1.04 15.32 3.78
C SER A 258 0.22 14.06 3.98
N SER A 259 0.41 13.39 5.12
CA SER A 259 -0.38 12.21 5.53
C SER A 259 -1.81 12.57 5.95
N ASN A 260 -2.14 13.84 6.15
CA ASN A 260 -3.45 14.27 6.68
C ASN A 260 -4.63 13.97 5.74
N GLY A 261 -4.38 13.85 4.43
CA GLY A 261 -5.43 13.66 3.43
C GLY A 261 -5.87 12.21 3.20
N LYS A 262 -5.20 11.21 3.81
CA LYS A 262 -5.43 9.79 3.49
C LYS A 262 -6.73 9.23 4.07
N ASN A 263 -7.22 9.81 5.17
CA ASN A 263 -8.41 9.32 5.85
C ASN A 263 -9.69 10.06 5.41
N ILE A 264 -10.79 9.32 5.34
CA ILE A 264 -12.14 9.90 5.29
C ILE A 264 -12.84 9.72 6.62
N HIS A 265 -13.75 10.64 6.94
CA HIS A 265 -14.47 10.67 8.21
C HIS A 265 -15.96 10.42 7.97
N THR A 266 -16.53 9.47 8.70
CA THR A 266 -17.98 9.22 8.74
C THR A 266 -18.50 9.64 10.10
N TYR A 267 -19.51 10.50 10.10
CA TYR A 267 -20.16 10.99 11.30
C TYR A 267 -21.50 10.29 11.51
N SER A 268 -21.80 9.91 12.74
CA SER A 268 -23.07 9.31 13.15
C SER A 268 -23.60 9.96 14.41
N GLN A 269 -24.89 9.72 14.71
CA GLN A 269 -25.58 10.29 15.88
C GLN A 269 -25.51 11.83 15.89
N CYS A 270 -25.85 12.44 14.76
CA CYS A 270 -25.88 13.88 14.62
C CYS A 270 -27.21 14.46 15.11
N TYR A 271 -27.15 15.43 16.00
CA TYR A 271 -28.30 16.21 16.44
C TYR A 271 -28.09 17.70 16.19
N GLN A 272 -29.19 18.40 15.99
CA GLN A 272 -29.18 19.83 15.73
C GLN A 272 -28.97 20.59 17.05
N LYS A 273 -27.83 21.27 17.19
CA LYS A 273 -27.54 22.09 18.39
C LYS A 273 -28.15 23.50 18.27
N LYS A 274 -28.15 24.07 17.05
CA LYS A 274 -28.77 25.35 16.67
C LYS A 274 -29.20 25.33 15.21
N LEU A 275 -29.96 26.32 14.75
CA LEU A 275 -30.31 26.45 13.33
C LEU A 275 -29.04 26.49 12.46
N GLY A 276 -28.90 25.52 11.55
CA GLY A 276 -27.74 25.40 10.65
C GLY A 276 -26.47 24.77 11.25
N ILE A 277 -26.47 24.36 12.52
CA ILE A 277 -25.31 23.70 13.17
C ILE A 277 -25.72 22.33 13.72
N ASN A 278 -25.23 21.28 13.08
CA ASN A 278 -25.34 19.90 13.54
C ASN A 278 -24.05 19.48 14.25
N VAL A 279 -24.19 18.80 15.39
CA VAL A 279 -23.09 18.20 16.14
C VAL A 279 -23.30 16.70 16.14
N CYS A 280 -22.23 15.93 15.93
CA CYS A 280 -22.26 14.48 15.88
C CYS A 280 -21.43 13.90 17.01
N ASP A 281 -21.98 12.93 17.74
CA ASP A 281 -21.32 12.32 18.89
C ASP A 281 -20.26 11.28 18.49
N GLN A 282 -20.34 10.77 17.26
CA GLN A 282 -19.44 9.74 16.77
C GLN A 282 -18.79 10.14 15.45
N MET A 283 -17.47 9.94 15.38
CA MET A 283 -16.66 10.08 14.18
C MET A 283 -15.82 8.82 14.00
N PHE A 284 -16.02 8.11 12.90
CA PHE A 284 -15.19 6.98 12.47
C PHE A 284 -14.27 7.44 11.34
N SER A 285 -12.96 7.25 11.49
CA SER A 285 -11.95 7.65 10.52
C SER A 285 -11.20 6.43 10.00
N PHE A 286 -11.03 6.34 8.68
CA PHE A 286 -10.32 5.24 8.03
C PHE A 286 -9.69 5.69 6.70
N GLU A 287 -8.58 5.05 6.34
CA GLU A 287 -7.87 5.33 5.08
C GLU A 287 -8.73 4.89 3.88
N SER A 288 -8.85 5.76 2.88
CA SER A 288 -9.66 5.45 1.69
C SER A 288 -9.17 6.16 0.44
N LEU A 289 -8.95 5.38 -0.62
CA LEU A 289 -8.68 5.87 -1.98
C LEU A 289 -9.87 6.63 -2.58
N TYR A 290 -11.08 6.38 -2.12
CA TYR A 290 -12.29 6.98 -2.69
C TYR A 290 -13.15 7.63 -1.61
N SER A 291 -13.76 8.76 -1.94
CA SER A 291 -14.80 9.42 -1.16
C SER A 291 -16.18 9.10 -1.74
N LYS A 292 -17.23 9.75 -1.22
CA LYS A 292 -18.58 9.67 -1.80
C LYS A 292 -18.68 10.27 -3.20
N THR A 293 -17.74 11.15 -3.58
CA THR A 293 -17.80 11.93 -4.84
C THR A 293 -16.78 11.48 -5.88
N GLY A 294 -15.95 10.47 -5.59
CA GLY A 294 -14.95 9.96 -6.53
C GLY A 294 -13.63 9.63 -5.85
N LYS A 295 -12.51 9.81 -6.56
CA LYS A 295 -11.17 9.66 -5.99
C LYS A 295 -10.98 10.64 -4.82
N ASN A 296 -10.36 10.17 -3.75
CA ASN A 296 -9.93 11.03 -2.66
C ASN A 296 -8.64 11.75 -3.06
N MET A 297 -8.74 12.86 -3.80
CA MET A 297 -7.58 13.55 -4.40
C MET A 297 -6.56 14.10 -3.39
N THR A 298 -6.79 14.01 -2.08
CA THR A 298 -5.81 14.35 -1.03
C THR A 298 -5.05 13.12 -0.52
N HIS A 299 -5.39 11.92 -0.97
CA HIS A 299 -4.72 10.67 -0.61
C HIS A 299 -3.41 10.52 -1.40
N TYR A 300 -2.31 10.21 -0.71
CA TYR A 300 -0.96 10.10 -1.28
C TYR A 300 -0.89 9.21 -2.54
N TYR A 301 -1.66 8.12 -2.58
CA TYR A 301 -1.81 7.22 -3.74
C TYR A 301 -2.13 7.98 -5.03
N TRP A 302 -3.01 9.00 -4.99
CA TRP A 302 -3.37 9.80 -6.17
C TRP A 302 -2.43 10.97 -6.42
N LEU A 303 -1.58 11.29 -5.45
CA LEU A 303 -0.67 12.44 -5.49
C LEU A 303 0.72 12.08 -6.02
N ALA A 304 1.03 10.80 -6.18
CA ALA A 304 2.30 10.36 -6.73
C ALA A 304 2.10 9.16 -7.65
N ASP A 305 2.75 9.18 -8.80
CA ASP A 305 2.80 8.06 -9.73
C ASP A 305 4.21 7.93 -10.31
N TRP A 306 4.79 6.73 -10.23
CA TRP A 306 6.11 6.45 -10.77
C TRP A 306 6.08 5.22 -11.66
N GLN A 307 6.60 5.38 -12.86
CA GLN A 307 6.48 4.38 -13.92
C GLN A 307 7.82 4.20 -14.62
N LYS A 308 8.06 2.99 -15.13
CA LYS A 308 9.19 2.74 -16.03
C LYS A 308 8.79 3.22 -17.42
N THR A 309 9.47 4.23 -17.94
CA THR A 309 9.32 4.69 -19.32
C THR A 309 10.40 4.09 -20.22
N ASN A 310 10.25 4.26 -21.53
CA ASN A 310 11.29 3.93 -22.52
C ASN A 310 12.61 4.70 -22.32
N LYS A 311 12.58 5.84 -21.62
CA LYS A 311 13.76 6.68 -21.26
C LYS A 311 14.22 6.47 -19.81
N GLY A 312 13.66 5.48 -19.11
CA GLY A 312 13.97 5.17 -17.72
C GLY A 312 12.81 5.48 -16.75
N PRO A 313 12.98 5.16 -15.46
CA PRO A 313 11.98 5.43 -14.43
C PRO A 313 11.76 6.93 -14.22
N VAL A 314 10.49 7.32 -14.18
CA VAL A 314 10.04 8.69 -13.93
C VAL A 314 9.02 8.69 -12.81
N LEU A 315 9.06 9.72 -11.98
CA LEU A 315 8.04 10.05 -10.98
C LEU A 315 7.38 11.37 -11.38
N VAL A 316 6.05 11.44 -11.27
CA VAL A 316 5.30 12.69 -11.17
C VAL A 316 4.64 12.77 -9.81
N ALA A 317 4.63 13.94 -9.20
CA ALA A 317 4.00 14.15 -7.91
C ALA A 317 3.28 15.50 -7.84
N MET A 318 2.15 15.53 -7.12
CA MET A 318 1.47 16.74 -6.72
C MET A 318 1.88 17.09 -5.29
N GLU A 319 2.73 18.09 -5.17
CA GLU A 319 3.38 18.52 -3.93
C GLU A 319 2.76 19.83 -3.41
N GLY A 320 2.63 19.94 -2.09
CA GLY A 320 2.12 21.13 -1.40
C GLY A 320 0.70 21.56 -1.83
N GLY A 321 -0.06 20.67 -2.48
CA GLY A 321 -1.43 20.92 -2.96
C GLY A 321 -1.56 21.80 -4.21
N GLY A 322 -0.47 22.45 -4.65
CA GLY A 322 -0.50 23.44 -5.75
C GLY A 322 0.62 23.31 -6.77
N LYS A 323 1.57 22.39 -6.58
CA LYS A 323 2.71 22.18 -7.49
C LYS A 323 2.68 20.76 -8.05
N ALA A 324 2.78 20.62 -9.36
CA ALA A 324 3.08 19.33 -9.99
C ALA A 324 4.56 19.32 -10.34
N THR A 325 5.29 18.31 -9.86
CA THR A 325 6.71 18.10 -10.16
C THR A 325 6.91 16.80 -10.92
N ALA A 326 8.00 16.75 -11.69
CA ALA A 326 8.44 15.56 -12.41
C ALA A 326 9.91 15.29 -12.13
N ILE A 327 10.27 14.03 -11.93
CA ILE A 327 11.62 13.60 -11.55
C ILE A 327 12.06 12.47 -12.45
N ASN A 328 13.23 12.60 -13.09
CA ASN A 328 13.90 11.46 -13.71
C ASN A 328 14.65 10.70 -12.61
N LEU A 329 14.15 9.52 -12.24
CA LEU A 329 14.66 8.76 -11.11
C LEU A 329 16.05 8.14 -11.36
N SER A 330 16.50 8.08 -12.61
CA SER A 330 17.86 7.60 -12.93
C SER A 330 18.91 8.68 -12.67
N THR A 331 18.57 9.95 -12.93
CA THR A 331 19.50 11.08 -12.82
C THR A 331 19.27 11.90 -11.55
N GLY A 332 18.09 11.80 -10.95
CA GLY A 332 17.65 12.66 -9.85
C GLY A 332 17.13 14.04 -10.30
N LYS A 333 17.21 14.39 -11.59
CA LYS A 333 16.79 15.70 -12.10
C LYS A 333 15.29 15.91 -11.82
N LYS A 334 14.98 16.91 -11.01
CA LYS A 334 13.63 17.35 -10.65
C LYS A 334 13.28 18.63 -11.41
N VAL A 335 12.06 18.73 -11.93
CA VAL A 335 11.56 19.92 -12.64
C VAL A 335 10.15 20.27 -12.18
N LEU A 336 9.78 21.55 -12.30
CA LEU A 336 8.40 22.01 -12.08
C LEU A 336 7.61 21.78 -13.38
N ALA A 337 6.56 20.96 -13.31
CA ALA A 337 5.66 20.71 -14.44
C ALA A 337 4.54 21.75 -14.52
N TYR A 338 4.00 22.14 -13.36
CA TYR A 338 2.91 23.11 -13.25
C TYR A 338 2.82 23.67 -11.82
N GLU A 339 2.40 24.91 -11.64
CA GLU A 339 2.17 25.51 -10.33
C GLU A 339 0.96 26.45 -10.36
N ARG A 340 0.14 26.42 -9.30
CA ARG A 340 -0.89 27.43 -9.05
C ARG A 340 -1.15 27.62 -7.57
N THR A 341 -1.43 28.86 -7.18
CA THR A 341 -1.72 29.25 -5.78
C THR A 341 -3.02 28.65 -5.25
N LEU A 342 -4.05 28.53 -6.09
CA LEU A 342 -5.39 28.06 -5.69
C LEU A 342 -5.55 26.52 -5.73
N GLY A 343 -4.43 25.79 -5.67
CA GLY A 343 -4.37 24.33 -5.64
C GLY A 343 -4.68 23.67 -6.98
N ILE A 344 -4.31 22.42 -7.21
CA ILE A 344 -4.57 21.72 -8.49
C ILE A 344 -5.83 20.85 -8.35
N SER A 345 -6.75 20.87 -9.33
CA SER A 345 -7.97 20.05 -9.29
C SER A 345 -7.85 18.74 -10.06
N THR A 346 -6.94 18.69 -11.02
CA THR A 346 -6.71 17.54 -11.88
C THR A 346 -5.23 17.22 -11.88
N PHE A 347 -4.91 15.97 -11.59
CA PHE A 347 -3.57 15.43 -11.62
C PHE A 347 -3.71 13.96 -12.02
N ASP A 348 -3.51 13.69 -13.31
CA ASP A 348 -3.67 12.37 -13.88
C ASP A 348 -2.48 12.06 -14.77
N SER A 349 -1.85 10.93 -14.52
CA SER A 349 -0.79 10.37 -15.34
C SER A 349 -1.23 9.06 -15.98
N LYS A 350 -0.61 8.72 -17.10
CA LYS A 350 -0.75 7.40 -17.72
C LYS A 350 0.53 7.04 -18.47
N VAL A 351 0.83 5.74 -18.51
CA VAL A 351 1.80 5.20 -19.46
C VAL A 351 1.10 4.99 -20.80
N ASN A 352 1.66 5.57 -21.86
CA ASN A 352 1.21 5.41 -23.22
C ASN A 352 1.71 4.08 -23.81
N PRO A 353 1.06 3.57 -24.86
CA PRO A 353 1.49 2.33 -25.53
C PRO A 353 2.92 2.33 -26.08
N ASP A 354 3.47 3.50 -26.38
CA ASP A 354 4.86 3.68 -26.84
C ASP A 354 5.89 3.65 -25.68
N GLY A 355 5.42 3.43 -24.45
CA GLY A 355 6.21 3.42 -23.23
C GLY A 355 6.58 4.82 -22.71
N SER A 356 6.06 5.90 -23.29
CA SER A 356 6.15 7.24 -22.70
C SER A 356 5.15 7.39 -21.55
N MET A 357 5.37 8.34 -20.66
CA MET A 357 4.41 8.71 -19.61
C MET A 357 3.88 10.10 -19.92
N SER A 358 2.56 10.27 -19.95
CA SER A 358 1.93 11.58 -20.05
C SER A 358 1.42 12.05 -18.69
N LEU A 359 1.43 13.37 -18.47
CA LEU A 359 0.84 14.03 -17.31
C LEU A 359 -0.17 15.08 -17.78
N ARG A 360 -1.38 15.01 -17.25
CA ARG A 360 -2.39 16.05 -17.38
C ARG A 360 -2.66 16.65 -16.02
N THR A 361 -2.36 17.94 -15.87
CA THR A 361 -2.44 18.62 -14.57
C THR A 361 -3.00 20.03 -14.73
N GLY A 362 -3.76 20.51 -13.74
CA GLY A 362 -4.22 21.90 -13.73
C GLY A 362 -5.59 22.12 -13.10
N TRP A 363 -6.27 23.15 -13.59
CA TRP A 363 -7.66 23.45 -13.28
C TRP A 363 -8.53 23.35 -14.52
N ILE A 364 -9.84 23.15 -14.39
CA ILE A 364 -10.77 22.94 -15.51
C ILE A 364 -10.58 23.96 -16.66
N ALA A 365 -10.28 25.23 -16.35
CA ALA A 365 -10.08 26.29 -17.35
C ALA A 365 -8.60 26.52 -17.77
N ASP A 366 -7.64 25.91 -17.08
CA ASP A 366 -6.20 26.03 -17.32
C ASP A 366 -5.52 24.68 -17.08
N MET A 367 -5.53 23.86 -18.13
CA MET A 367 -4.99 22.50 -18.12
C MET A 367 -3.67 22.49 -18.87
N LYS A 368 -2.66 21.88 -18.24
CA LYS A 368 -1.38 21.57 -18.85
C LYS A 368 -1.35 20.09 -19.21
N ASP A 369 -1.21 19.81 -20.50
CA ASP A 369 -0.96 18.48 -21.03
C ASP A 369 0.53 18.33 -21.38
N ILE A 370 1.18 17.33 -20.79
CA ILE A 370 2.57 16.95 -21.06
C ILE A 370 2.52 15.52 -21.64
N PRO A 371 2.66 15.33 -22.96
CA PRO A 371 2.49 14.03 -23.59
C PRO A 371 3.64 13.04 -23.30
N ASP A 372 4.86 13.55 -23.12
CA ASP A 372 6.05 12.78 -22.73
C ASP A 372 6.79 13.53 -21.61
N VAL A 373 6.60 13.05 -20.37
CA VAL A 373 7.22 13.62 -19.17
C VAL A 373 8.75 13.48 -19.21
N SER A 374 9.28 12.38 -19.76
CA SER A 374 10.73 12.15 -19.87
C SER A 374 11.39 13.15 -20.82
N ALA A 375 10.76 13.43 -21.96
CA ALA A 375 11.20 14.51 -22.87
C ALA A 375 11.13 15.87 -22.17
N PHE A 376 10.00 16.17 -21.53
CA PHE A 376 9.79 17.43 -20.82
C PHE A 376 10.88 17.69 -19.76
N ILE A 377 11.19 16.71 -18.92
CA ILE A 377 12.27 16.84 -17.91
C ILE A 377 13.60 17.19 -18.56
N SER A 378 13.90 16.63 -19.73
CA SER A 378 15.18 16.85 -20.42
C SER A 378 15.33 18.30 -20.90
N GLU A 379 14.23 18.92 -21.33
CA GLU A 379 14.19 20.28 -21.90
C GLU A 379 14.06 21.37 -20.83
N GLN A 380 13.54 21.06 -19.64
CA GLN A 380 13.35 22.04 -18.57
C GLN A 380 14.63 22.29 -17.76
N PRO A 381 14.81 23.51 -17.21
CA PRO A 381 15.84 23.76 -16.22
C PRO A 381 15.57 22.91 -14.97
N GLU A 382 16.64 22.42 -14.35
CA GLU A 382 16.53 21.72 -13.08
C GLU A 382 15.99 22.66 -12.00
N LEU A 383 15.02 22.17 -11.22
CA LEU A 383 14.49 22.88 -10.08
C LEU A 383 15.56 22.88 -8.98
N LEU A 384 16.37 23.93 -8.96
CA LEU A 384 17.31 24.17 -7.86
C LEU A 384 16.50 24.43 -6.60
N ILE A 385 16.59 23.53 -5.63
CA ILE A 385 16.09 23.77 -4.29
C ILE A 385 16.93 24.93 -3.74
N LYS A 386 16.34 26.12 -3.61
CA LYS A 386 17.01 27.25 -2.97
C LYS A 386 17.38 26.83 -1.55
N THR A 387 18.66 26.58 -1.30
CA THR A 387 19.18 26.44 0.05
C THR A 387 18.95 27.79 0.72
N ALA A 388 18.16 27.82 1.79
CA ALA A 388 18.02 29.04 2.57
C ALA A 388 19.41 29.45 3.07
N GLU A 389 19.89 30.61 2.62
CA GLU A 389 21.09 31.22 3.18
C GLU A 389 20.87 31.46 4.67
N LYS A 390 21.90 31.10 5.46
CA LYS A 390 21.90 31.08 6.93
C LYS A 390 21.60 32.42 7.58
#